data_AF-A0A843WB89-F1
#
_entry.id   AF-A0A843WB89-F1
#
_cell.length_a   1.000
_cell.length_b   1.000
_cell.length_c   1.000
_cell.angle_alpha   90.00
_cell.angle_beta   90.00
_cell.angle_gamma   90.00
#
_symmetry.space_group_name_H-M   'P 1'
#
loop_
_entity.id
_entity.type
_entity.pdbx_description
1 polymer ?
#
loop_
_entity_poly.entity_id
_entity_poly.type
_entity_poly.pdbx_seq_one_letter_code
_entity_poly.pdbx_strand_id
1 'polypeptide(L)' 'MARNQWQAMQETMAHAPPVVHLEHRGPSVMETFSRMAPPSFKGESQPLLAESWLRETKKIFRDIRCAEEDKVSLGTYMLQ' A
#
# COMPACT_ATOMS: atom_id res chain seq x y z
N MET A 1 10.47 -26.82 49.03
CA MET A 1 9.65 -27.12 47.83
C MET A 1 9.87 -26.02 46.80
N ALA A 2 11.03 -25.97 46.13
CA ALA A 2 11.42 -24.81 45.30
C ALA A 2 12.01 -25.18 43.92
N ARG A 3 11.80 -26.42 43.46
CA ARG A 3 12.46 -26.93 42.25
C ARG A 3 11.63 -26.79 40.96
N ASN A 4 10.33 -26.54 41.08
CA ASN A 4 9.41 -26.62 39.93
C ASN A 4 9.08 -25.25 39.31
N GLN A 5 9.51 -24.14 39.92
CA GLN A 5 9.22 -22.81 39.39
C GLN A 5 10.05 -22.49 38.15
N TRP A 6 11.30 -22.93 38.08
CA TRP A 6 12.18 -22.69 36.93
C TRP A 6 11.77 -23.49 35.68
N GLN A 7 11.32 -24.73 35.87
CA GLN A 7 10.84 -25.55 34.75
C GLN A 7 9.54 -24.98 34.17
N ALA A 8 8.61 -24.53 35.02
CA ALA A 8 7.37 -23.90 34.57
C ALA A 8 7.63 -22.62 33.74
N MET A 9 8.66 -21.84 34.09
CA MET A 9 9.05 -20.66 33.30
C MET A 9 9.66 -21.01 31.93
N GLN A 10 10.28 -22.19 31.77
CA GLN A 10 10.83 -22.64 30.50
C GLN A 10 9.74 -23.15 29.56
N GLU A 11 8.75 -23.86 30.09
CA GLU A 11 7.60 -24.36 29.32
C GLU A 11 6.73 -23.22 28.78
N THR A 12 6.52 -22.15 29.57
CA THR A 12 5.72 -21.00 29.12
C THR A 12 6.35 -20.25 27.95
N MET A 13 7.68 -20.18 27.89
CA MET A 13 8.41 -19.57 26.77
C MET A 13 8.39 -20.45 25.51
N ALA A 14 8.38 -21.77 25.67
CA ALA A 14 8.34 -22.73 24.56
C ALA A 14 6.93 -22.86 23.92
N HIS A 15 5.88 -22.51 24.66
CA HIS A 15 4.47 -22.58 24.23
C HIS A 15 3.83 -21.20 23.98
N ALA A 16 4.63 -20.14 23.92
CA ALA A 16 4.11 -18.87 23.44
C ALA A 16 3.48 -19.09 22.05
N PRO A 17 2.22 -18.68 21.81
CA PRO A 17 1.67 -18.72 20.47
C PRO A 17 2.66 -17.99 19.57
N PRO A 18 2.87 -18.43 18.31
CA PRO A 18 3.66 -17.66 17.38
C PRO A 18 3.08 -16.26 17.44
N VAL A 19 3.92 -15.28 17.77
CA VAL A 19 3.53 -13.88 17.67
C VAL A 19 3.12 -13.77 16.21
N VAL A 20 1.80 -13.83 15.97
CA VAL A 20 1.25 -13.53 14.67
C VAL A 20 1.64 -12.08 14.52
N HIS A 21 2.76 -11.87 13.84
CA HIS A 21 3.08 -10.58 13.31
C HIS A 21 1.96 -10.39 12.29
N LEU A 22 0.81 -9.93 12.79
CA LEU A 22 -0.20 -9.32 11.97
C LEU A 22 0.51 -8.07 11.51
N GLU A 23 1.29 -8.25 10.45
CA GLU A 23 1.87 -7.15 9.72
C GLU A 23 0.66 -6.25 9.51
N HIS A 24 0.64 -5.10 10.16
CA HIS A 24 -0.25 -4.04 9.76
C HIS A 24 0.29 -3.62 8.40
N ARG A 25 0.01 -4.45 7.37
CA ARG A 25 0.31 -4.13 5.99
C ARG A 25 -0.46 -2.85 5.78
N GLY A 26 0.29 -1.76 5.71
CA GLY A 26 -0.26 -0.49 5.32
C GLY A 26 -1.03 -0.65 4.01
N PRO A 27 -1.94 0.29 3.69
CA PRO A 27 -2.69 0.23 2.46
C PRO A 27 -1.73 0.06 1.28
N SER A 28 -2.07 -0.82 0.35
CA SER A 28 -1.33 -1.00 -0.89
C SER A 28 -1.21 0.32 -1.65
N VAL A 29 -0.28 0.38 -2.60
CA VAL A 29 -0.13 1.54 -3.48
C VAL A 29 -1.43 1.83 -4.24
N MET A 30 -2.15 0.79 -4.66
CA MET A 30 -3.44 0.90 -5.35
C MET A 30 -4.55 1.46 -4.44
N GLU A 31 -4.65 0.97 -3.20
CA GLU A 31 -5.62 1.49 -2.23
C GLU A 31 -5.32 2.94 -1.87
N THR A 32 -4.05 3.28 -1.72
CA THR A 32 -3.61 4.66 -1.45
C THR A 32 -3.87 5.57 -2.65
N PHE A 33 -3.57 5.12 -3.87
CA PHE A 33 -3.87 5.85 -5.11
C PHE A 33 -5.36 6.08 -5.27
N SER A 34 -6.19 5.05 -5.08
CA SER A 34 -7.66 5.16 -5.19
C SER A 34 -8.24 6.15 -4.17
N ARG A 35 -7.71 6.16 -2.95
CA ARG A 35 -8.12 7.11 -1.89
C ARG A 35 -7.82 8.57 -2.25
N MET A 36 -6.85 8.83 -3.14
CA MET A 36 -6.54 10.18 -3.63
C MET A 36 -7.52 10.66 -4.71
N ALA A 37 -8.49 9.84 -5.11
CA ALA A 37 -9.49 10.14 -6.13
C ALA A 37 -8.86 10.71 -7.43
N PRO A 38 -7.96 9.95 -8.08
CA PRO A 38 -7.29 10.38 -9.31
C PRO A 38 -8.31 10.71 -10.41
N PRO A 39 -8.01 11.67 -11.29
CA PRO A 39 -8.86 11.99 -12.43
C PRO A 39 -8.81 10.87 -13.48
N SER A 40 -9.95 10.56 -14.10
CA SER A 40 -10.00 9.66 -15.26
C SER A 40 -9.72 10.40 -16.56
N PHE A 41 -9.11 9.72 -17.53
CA PHE A 41 -8.91 10.22 -18.89
C PHE A 41 -9.91 9.56 -19.83
N LYS A 42 -10.69 10.36 -20.56
CA LYS A 42 -11.78 9.87 -21.43
C LYS A 42 -11.40 9.86 -22.91
N GLY A 43 -10.10 9.91 -23.22
CA GLY A 43 -9.63 9.99 -24.59
C GLY A 43 -9.81 11.38 -25.21
N GLU A 44 -9.65 12.43 -24.40
CA GLU A 44 -9.78 13.81 -24.85
C GLU A 44 -8.83 14.12 -26.03
N SER A 45 -9.38 14.68 -27.11
CA SER A 45 -8.60 15.04 -28.31
C SER A 45 -7.80 16.34 -28.15
N GLN A 46 -8.10 17.12 -27.11
CA GLN A 46 -7.42 18.39 -26.84
C GLN A 46 -6.12 18.14 -26.05
N PRO A 47 -4.95 18.56 -26.56
CA PRO A 47 -3.66 18.33 -25.90
C PRO A 47 -3.60 18.89 -24.48
N LEU A 48 -4.21 20.05 -24.24
CA LEU A 48 -4.22 20.70 -22.92
C LEU A 48 -4.96 19.86 -21.86
N LEU A 49 -6.03 19.17 -22.24
CA LEU A 49 -6.78 18.31 -21.31
C LEU A 49 -5.97 17.07 -20.95
N ALA A 50 -5.31 16.46 -21.95
CA ALA A 50 -4.40 15.34 -21.74
C ALA A 50 -3.19 15.74 -20.85
N GLU A 51 -2.62 16.92 -21.07
CA GLU A 51 -1.53 17.45 -20.23
C GLU A 51 -1.98 17.73 -18.79
N SER A 52 -3.18 18.28 -18.60
CA SER A 52 -3.74 18.53 -17.26
C SER A 52 -3.94 17.22 -16.51
N TRP A 53 -4.57 16.23 -17.16
CA TRP A 53 -4.75 14.90 -16.58
C TRP A 53 -3.41 14.25 -16.19
N LEU A 54 -2.41 14.33 -17.08
CA LEU A 54 -1.09 13.75 -16.82
C LEU A 54 -0.40 14.45 -15.64
N ARG A 55 -0.52 15.78 -15.53
CA ARG A 55 0.05 16.57 -14.44
C ARG A 55 -0.54 16.19 -13.09
N GLU A 56 -1.87 16.07 -13.02
CA GLU A 56 -2.58 15.70 -11.80
C GLU A 56 -2.27 14.26 -11.39
N THR A 57 -2.28 13.32 -12.34
CA THR A 57 -1.90 11.93 -12.09
C THR A 57 -0.45 11.80 -11.59
N LYS A 58 0.50 12.51 -12.22
CA LYS A 58 1.90 12.55 -11.78
C LYS A 58 2.09 13.18 -10.40
N LYS A 59 1.24 14.15 -10.02
CA LYS A 59 1.25 14.72 -8.67
C LYS A 59 0.91 13.65 -7.64
N ILE A 60 -0.12 12.85 -7.88
CA ILE A 60 -0.51 11.76 -6.98
C ILE A 60 0.61 10.72 -6.86
N PHE A 61 1.25 10.31 -7.97
CA PHE A 61 2.38 9.38 -7.92
C PHE A 61 3.52 9.88 -7.02
N ARG A 62 3.82 11.17 -7.07
CA ARG A 62 4.83 11.77 -6.20
C ARG A 62 4.38 11.79 -4.74
N ASP A 63 3.13 12.17 -4.48
CA ASP A 63 2.58 12.31 -3.14
C ASP A 63 2.54 10.95 -2.40
N ILE A 64 2.23 9.87 -3.13
CA ILE A 64 2.21 8.49 -2.58
C ILE A 64 3.58 7.79 -2.67
N ARG A 65 4.61 8.45 -3.21
CA ARG A 65 5.95 7.88 -3.48
C ARG A 65 5.88 6.57 -4.28
N CYS A 66 5.05 6.56 -5.33
CA CYS A 66 4.85 5.42 -6.22
C CYS A 66 6.16 5.01 -6.91
N ALA A 67 6.47 3.71 -6.88
CA ALA A 67 7.59 3.14 -7.64
C ALA A 67 7.31 3.20 -9.15
N GLU A 68 8.35 3.29 -9.98
CA GLU A 68 8.19 3.40 -11.45
C GLU A 68 7.46 2.19 -12.05
N GLU A 69 7.68 1.00 -11.51
CA GLU A 69 7.05 -0.25 -11.94
C GLU A 69 5.53 -0.26 -11.76
N ASP A 70 5.01 0.47 -10.76
CA ASP A 70 3.58 0.53 -10.48
C ASP A 70 2.84 1.60 -11.29
N LYS A 71 3.55 2.63 -11.77
CA LYS A 71 2.94 3.82 -12.40
C LYS A 71 2.13 3.48 -13.65
N VAL A 72 2.61 2.52 -14.45
CA VAL A 72 1.91 2.11 -15.68
C VAL A 72 0.58 1.47 -15.31
N SER A 73 0.57 0.51 -14.40
CA SER A 73 -0.65 -0.17 -13.95
C SER A 73 -1.67 0.81 -13.36
N LEU A 74 -1.22 1.75 -12.52
CA LEU A 74 -2.08 2.78 -11.92
C LEU A 74 -2.59 3.78 -12.96
N GLY A 75 -1.75 4.18 -13.91
CA GLY A 75 -2.13 5.10 -14.99
C GLY A 75 -3.13 4.47 -15.95
N THR A 76 -2.93 3.20 -16.33
CA THR A 76 -3.85 2.44 -17.17
C THR A 76 -5.21 2.27 -16.52
N TYR A 77 -5.26 2.07 -15.19
CA TYR A 77 -6.51 1.99 -14.44
C TYR A 77 -7.39 3.26 -14.58
N MET A 78 -6.81 4.42 -14.89
CA MET A 78 -7.53 5.69 -15.01
C MET A 78 -8.05 5.99 -16.42
N LEU A 79 -7.79 5.12 -17.39
CA LEU A 79 -8.29 5.27 -18.76
C LEU A 79 -9.71 4.71 -18.87
N GLN A 80 -10.62 5.47 -19.50
CA GLN A 80 -12.03 5.10 -19.72
C GLN A 80 -12.33 4.83 -21.19
#